data_AF-V4JMY5-F1
#
_entry.id   AF-V4JMY5-F1
#
_cell.length_a   1.000
_cell.length_b   1.000
_cell.length_c   1.000
_cell.angle_alpha   90.00
_cell.angle_beta   90.00
_cell.angle_gamma   90.00
#
_symmetry.space_group_name_H-M   'P 1'
#
loop_
_entity.id
_entity.type
_entity.pdbx_description
1 polymer ?
#
loop_
_entity_poly.entity_id
_entity_poly.type
_entity_poly.pdbx_seq_one_letter_code
_entity_poly.pdbx_strand_id
1 'polypeptide(L)'
;MSDGTLKIFAGLLMLEDLDPPPFICIEEPENGLYHKLLEALAEAFRTHATSKKGAPQIFVTTHQPYFVDALTPKEVWILEKGQDGFSRIQRASALEDVRNLVDQGLGLGGLWYSDYLDAR
;
A
#
# COMPACT_ATOMS: atom_id res chain seq x y z
N MET A 1 19.72 14.07 11.05
CA MET A 1 18.38 13.84 10.47
C MET A 1 17.73 12.73 11.25
N SER A 2 16.40 12.76 11.45
CA SER A 2 15.71 11.60 12.00
C SER A 2 15.64 10.48 10.95
N ASP A 3 15.45 9.25 11.40
CA ASP A 3 15.31 8.08 10.53
C ASP A 3 14.17 8.26 9.50
N GLY A 4 13.04 8.82 9.92
CA GLY A 4 11.91 9.12 9.04
C GLY A 4 12.26 10.11 7.92
N THR A 5 13.05 11.16 8.20
CA THR A 5 13.47 12.11 7.17
C THR A 5 14.38 11.46 6.12
N LEU A 6 15.27 10.55 6.55
CA LEU A 6 16.15 9.79 5.65
C LEU A 6 15.35 8.85 4.73
N LYS A 7 14.33 8.18 5.27
CA LYS A 7 13.44 7.28 4.51
C LYS A 7 12.63 8.03 3.45
N ILE A 8 12.01 9.16 3.80
CA ILE A 8 11.32 10.01 2.82
C ILE A 8 12.30 10.44 1.74
N PHE A 9 13.47 10.92 2.13
CA PHE A 9 14.44 11.45 1.19
C PHE A 9 14.93 10.37 0.22
N ALA A 10 15.21 9.17 0.72
CA ALA A 10 15.54 8.02 -0.13
C ALA A 10 14.39 7.65 -1.07
N GLY A 11 13.15 7.63 -0.57
CA GLY A 11 11.96 7.37 -1.40
C GLY A 11 11.79 8.40 -2.51
N LEU A 12 11.90 9.69 -2.20
CA LEU A 12 11.81 10.77 -3.18
C LEU A 12 12.93 10.70 -4.23
N LEU A 13 14.17 10.45 -3.81
CA LEU A 13 15.29 10.27 -4.75
C LEU A 13 15.05 9.11 -5.72
N MET A 14 14.46 8.02 -5.22
CA MET A 14 14.16 6.84 -6.03
C MET A 14 13.03 7.11 -7.04
N LEU A 15 12.06 7.96 -6.69
CA LEU A 15 10.99 8.37 -7.61
C LEU A 15 11.47 9.34 -8.70
N GLU A 16 12.58 10.04 -8.46
CA GLU A 16 13.23 10.95 -9.41
C GLU A 16 14.30 10.26 -10.27
N ASP A 17 14.49 8.95 -10.12
CA ASP A 17 15.46 8.21 -10.93
C ASP A 17 15.04 8.19 -12.41
N LEU A 18 15.99 8.55 -13.29
CA LEU A 18 15.78 8.58 -14.74
C LEU A 18 15.70 7.17 -15.33
N ASP A 19 16.38 6.20 -14.71
CA ASP A 19 16.41 4.79 -15.11
C ASP A 19 16.13 3.87 -13.91
N PRO A 20 14.88 3.91 -13.37
CA PRO A 20 14.55 3.16 -12.18
C PRO A 20 14.57 1.65 -12.45
N PRO A 21 14.95 0.83 -11.47
CA PRO A 21 14.90 -0.63 -11.60
C PRO A 21 13.45 -1.08 -11.86
N PRO A 22 13.21 -2.11 -12.69
CA PRO A 22 11.86 -2.48 -13.13
C PRO A 22 10.96 -2.98 -11.99
N PHE A 23 11.52 -3.36 -10.85
CA PHE A 23 10.80 -3.82 -9.68
C PHE A 23 11.43 -3.23 -8.41
N ILE A 24 10.58 -2.65 -7.56
CA ILE A 24 10.97 -1.91 -6.36
C ILE A 24 10.15 -2.49 -5.20
N CYS A 25 10.83 -2.99 -4.17
CA CYS A 25 10.20 -3.40 -2.92
C CYS A 25 10.48 -2.37 -1.82
N ILE A 26 9.44 -1.94 -1.11
CA ILE A 26 9.56 -0.99 0.01
C ILE A 26 8.83 -1.57 1.22
N GLU A 27 9.59 -1.79 2.30
CA GLU A 27 9.05 -2.26 3.57
C GLU A 27 8.68 -1.07 4.46
N GLU A 28 7.43 -1.03 4.92
CA GLU A 28 6.88 -0.01 5.84
C GLU A 28 7.27 1.44 5.48
N PRO A 29 6.92 1.94 4.27
CA PRO A 29 7.27 3.29 3.84
C PRO A 29 6.71 4.39 4.76
N GLU A 30 5.64 4.11 5.50
CA GLU A 30 5.04 4.96 6.52
C GLU A 30 5.93 5.26 7.74
N ASN A 31 6.99 4.47 7.96
CA ASN A 31 7.62 4.40 9.27
C ASN A 31 8.42 5.67 9.55
N GLY A 32 8.01 6.41 10.59
CA GLY A 32 8.56 7.72 10.93
C GLY A 32 7.92 8.89 10.14
N LEU A 33 6.82 8.65 9.42
CA LEU A 33 6.05 9.68 8.73
C LEU A 33 4.88 10.20 9.56
N TYR A 34 4.56 11.46 9.34
CA TYR A 34 3.31 12.02 9.84
C TYR A 34 2.13 11.50 8.99
N HIS A 35 1.06 11.02 9.64
CA HIS A 35 -0.06 10.33 8.99
C HIS A 35 -0.70 11.11 7.82
N LYS A 36 -0.68 12.45 7.84
CA LYS A 36 -1.22 13.28 6.73
C LYS A 36 -0.40 13.19 5.43
N LEU A 37 0.82 12.64 5.48
CA LEU A 37 1.70 12.49 4.31
C LEU A 37 1.52 11.14 3.62
N LEU A 38 0.83 10.17 4.25
CA LEU A 38 0.68 8.82 3.72
C LEU A 38 -0.10 8.79 2.41
N GLU A 39 -1.14 9.62 2.30
CA GLU A 39 -1.93 9.75 1.07
C GLU A 39 -1.10 10.31 -0.08
N ALA A 40 -0.34 11.38 0.17
CA ALA A 40 0.57 11.97 -0.80
C ALA A 40 1.67 10.98 -1.24
N LEU A 41 2.16 10.15 -0.32
CA LEU A 41 3.14 9.12 -0.61
C LEU A 41 2.57 8.01 -1.51
N ALA A 42 1.37 7.52 -1.19
CA ALA A 42 0.68 6.52 -2.00
C ALA A 42 0.41 7.05 -3.42
N GLU A 43 -0.03 8.30 -3.54
CA GLU A 43 -0.25 8.96 -4.84
C GLU A 43 1.06 9.11 -5.65
N ALA A 44 2.16 9.45 -4.97
CA ALA A 44 3.47 9.54 -5.61
C ALA A 44 3.94 8.18 -6.15
N PHE A 45 3.76 7.10 -5.38
CA PHE A 45 4.06 5.73 -5.83
C PHE A 45 3.18 5.32 -7.01
N ARG A 46 1.86 5.55 -6.93
CA ARG A 46 0.92 5.24 -8.02
C ARG A 46 1.28 5.99 -9.30
N THR A 47 1.57 7.29 -9.18
CA THR A 47 1.98 8.12 -10.31
C THR A 47 3.26 7.58 -10.94
N HIS A 48 4.28 7.29 -10.14
CA HIS A 48 5.54 6.77 -10.65
C HIS A 48 5.38 5.42 -11.36
N ALA A 49 4.60 4.50 -10.77
CA ALA A 49 4.32 3.18 -11.34
C ALA A 49 3.45 3.19 -12.61
N THR A 50 2.73 4.29 -12.88
CA THR A 50 1.80 4.39 -14.03
C THR A 50 2.22 5.44 -15.08
N SER A 51 3.21 6.28 -14.76
CA SER A 51 3.60 7.47 -15.54
C SER A 51 4.06 7.19 -16.97
N LYS A 52 4.68 6.04 -17.23
CA LYS A 52 5.28 5.71 -18.53
C LYS A 52 5.22 4.21 -18.84
N LYS A 53 5.30 3.87 -20.13
CA LYS A 53 5.46 2.47 -20.56
C LYS A 53 6.84 1.97 -20.11
N GLY A 54 6.86 0.88 -19.35
CA GLY A 54 8.08 0.41 -18.68
C GLY A 54 8.36 1.12 -17.35
N ALA A 55 7.37 1.81 -16.78
CA ALA A 55 7.44 2.25 -15.38
C ALA A 55 7.66 1.06 -14.44
N PRO A 56 8.34 1.27 -13.31
CA PRO A 56 8.67 0.20 -12.39
C PRO A 56 7.44 -0.28 -11.65
N GLN A 57 7.41 -1.59 -11.36
CA GLN A 57 6.43 -2.15 -10.44
C GLN A 57 6.87 -1.89 -9.00
N ILE A 58 6.01 -1.26 -8.21
CA ILE A 58 6.26 -0.98 -6.80
C ILE A 58 5.47 -1.99 -5.95
N PHE A 59 6.16 -2.67 -5.05
CA PHE A 59 5.61 -3.58 -4.06
C PHE A 59 5.86 -3.03 -2.67
N VAL A 60 4.79 -2.82 -1.91
CA VAL A 60 4.84 -2.24 -0.58
C VAL A 60 4.29 -3.22 0.44
N THR A 61 4.97 -3.38 1.56
CA THR A 61 4.40 -3.98 2.77
C THR A 61 4.09 -2.88 3.77
N THR A 62 2.95 -2.99 4.45
CA THR A 62 2.50 -2.00 5.42
C THR A 62 1.64 -2.67 6.48
N HIS A 63 1.74 -2.14 7.70
CA HIS A 63 0.81 -2.45 8.79
C HIS A 63 -0.05 -1.23 9.17
N GLN A 64 -0.02 -0.15 8.37
CA GLN A 64 -0.75 1.09 8.64
C GLN A 64 -2.06 1.17 7.84
N PRO A 65 -3.23 1.10 8.51
CA PRO A 65 -4.52 1.22 7.84
C PRO A 65 -4.71 2.55 7.11
N TYR A 66 -4.15 3.64 7.65
CA TYR A 66 -4.18 4.96 7.00
C TYR A 66 -3.47 5.01 5.64
N PHE A 67 -2.43 4.19 5.43
CA PHE A 67 -1.79 4.10 4.12
C PHE A 67 -2.66 3.29 3.15
N VAL A 68 -3.29 2.22 3.65
CA VAL A 68 -4.22 1.39 2.88
C VAL A 68 -5.48 2.17 2.46
N ASP A 69 -5.93 3.14 3.27
CA ASP A 69 -7.04 4.05 2.91
C ASP A 69 -6.78 4.87 1.64
N ALA A 70 -5.51 5.16 1.31
CA ALA A 70 -5.15 5.89 0.11
C ALA A 70 -5.10 5.00 -1.16
N LEU A 71 -5.28 3.70 -1.00
CA LEU A 71 -5.20 2.70 -2.08
C LEU A 71 -6.59 2.23 -2.52
N THR A 72 -6.67 1.71 -3.73
CA THR A 72 -7.88 1.07 -4.25
C THR A 72 -7.91 -0.42 -3.89
N PRO A 73 -9.09 -1.07 -3.85
CA PRO A 73 -9.18 -2.50 -3.55
C PRO A 73 -8.40 -3.40 -4.52
N LYS A 74 -8.10 -2.90 -5.73
CA LYS A 74 -7.33 -3.64 -6.75
C LYS A 74 -5.82 -3.58 -6.50
N GLU A 75 -5.36 -2.58 -5.76
CA GLU A 75 -3.95 -2.36 -5.40
C GLU A 75 -3.57 -3.08 -4.09
N VAL A 76 -4.56 -3.47 -3.28
CA VAL A 76 -4.34 -4.05 -1.95
C VAL A 76 -4.44 -5.58 -1.97
N TRP A 77 -3.44 -6.22 -1.38
CA TRP A 77 -3.42 -7.65 -1.09
C TRP A 77 -3.35 -7.88 0.42
N ILE A 78 -4.22 -8.75 0.90
CA ILE A 78 -4.32 -9.15 2.31
C ILE A 78 -3.53 -10.44 2.46
N LEU A 79 -2.61 -10.46 3.41
CA LEU A 79 -1.79 -11.60 3.74
C LEU A 79 -2.18 -12.11 5.13
N GLU A 80 -2.62 -13.36 5.20
CA GLU A 80 -3.03 -14.01 6.43
C GLU A 80 -2.21 -15.26 6.69
N LYS A 81 -1.93 -15.53 7.96
CA LYS A 81 -1.26 -16.76 8.38
C LYS A 81 -2.30 -17.80 8.81
N GLY A 82 -2.40 -18.89 8.06
CA GLY A 82 -3.26 -20.01 8.39
C GLY A 82 -2.80 -20.77 9.64
N GLN A 83 -3.73 -21.47 10.27
CA GLN A 83 -3.45 -22.37 11.41
C GLN A 83 -2.56 -23.56 11.02
N ASP A 84 -2.52 -23.90 9.73
CA ASP A 84 -1.63 -24.88 9.12
C ASP A 84 -0.17 -24.39 9.01
N GLY A 85 0.09 -23.13 9.39
CA GLY A 85 1.41 -22.50 9.33
C GLY A 85 1.75 -21.87 7.98
N PHE A 86 0.86 -21.97 6.99
CA PHE A 86 1.06 -21.41 5.66
C PHE A 86 0.38 -20.05 5.51
N SER A 87 1.00 -19.15 4.74
CA SER A 87 0.39 -17.87 4.42
C SER A 87 -0.55 -17.98 3.22
N ARG A 88 -1.69 -17.31 3.31
CA ARG A 88 -2.65 -17.14 2.22
C ARG A 88 -2.70 -15.68 1.82
N ILE A 89 -2.76 -15.43 0.53
CA ILE A 89 -2.85 -14.08 -0.01
C ILE A 89 -4.11 -13.94 -0.83
N GLN A 90 -4.87 -12.89 -0.59
CA GLN A 90 -6.09 -12.58 -1.34
C GLN A 90 -6.13 -11.10 -1.69
N ARG A 91 -6.63 -10.76 -2.87
CA ARG A 91 -6.79 -9.36 -3.26
C ARG A 91 -8.04 -8.79 -2.59
N ALA A 92 -7.97 -7.59 -2.05
CA ALA A 92 -9.12 -6.95 -1.39
C ALA A 92 -10.32 -6.82 -2.35
N SER A 93 -10.08 -6.56 -3.63
CA SER A 93 -11.14 -6.52 -4.66
C SER A 93 -11.80 -7.88 -4.95
N ALA A 94 -11.29 -9.00 -4.47
CA ALA A 94 -11.95 -10.30 -4.62
C ALA A 94 -13.09 -10.48 -3.62
N LEU A 95 -13.05 -9.76 -2.49
CA LEU A 95 -14.08 -9.79 -1.47
C LEU A 95 -15.26 -8.91 -1.91
N GLU A 96 -16.43 -9.51 -2.05
CA GLU A 96 -17.64 -8.81 -2.50
C GLU A 96 -18.09 -7.74 -1.49
N ASP A 97 -18.08 -8.08 -0.19
CA ASP A 97 -18.43 -7.15 0.88
C ASP A 97 -17.52 -5.91 0.89
N VAL A 98 -16.19 -6.12 0.75
CA VAL A 98 -15.22 -5.02 0.71
C VAL A 98 -15.47 -4.10 -0.48
N ARG A 99 -15.72 -4.66 -1.67
CA ARG A 99 -16.06 -3.85 -2.86
C ARG A 99 -17.32 -3.03 -2.63
N ASN A 100 -18.39 -3.66 -2.14
CA ASN A 100 -19.67 -3.00 -1.90
C ASN A 100 -19.56 -1.88 -0.86
N LEU A 101 -18.74 -2.06 0.18
CA LEU A 101 -18.52 -1.07 1.24
C LEU A 101 -17.66 0.09 0.75
N VAL A 102 -16.61 -0.18 -0.04
CA VAL A 102 -15.79 0.87 -0.66
C VAL A 102 -16.60 1.68 -1.67
N ASP A 103 -17.48 1.05 -2.44
CA ASP A 103 -18.40 1.74 -3.36
C ASP A 103 -19.39 2.66 -2.62
N GLN A 104 -19.65 2.42 -1.33
CA GLN A 104 -20.44 3.29 -0.45
C GLN A 104 -19.62 4.41 0.21
N GLY A 105 -18.31 4.51 -0.10
CA GLY A 105 -17.42 5.54 0.41
C GLY A 105 -16.69 5.19 1.71
N LEU A 106 -16.69 3.93 2.13
CA LEU A 106 -15.89 3.48 3.28
C LEU A 106 -14.43 3.26 2.86
N GLY A 107 -13.49 3.78 3.67
CA GLY A 107 -12.06 3.58 3.48
C GLY A 107 -11.63 2.14 3.81
N LEU A 108 -10.67 1.61 3.04
CA LEU A 108 -10.14 0.25 3.23
C LEU A 108 -9.46 0.05 4.59
N GLY A 109 -8.78 1.07 5.11
CA GLY A 109 -8.20 1.06 6.44
C GLY A 109 -9.25 0.95 7.55
N GLY A 110 -10.40 1.62 7.38
CA GLY A 110 -11.55 1.46 8.28
C GLY A 110 -12.14 0.05 8.24
N LEU A 111 -12.22 -0.55 7.04
CA LEU A 111 -12.64 -1.94 6.86
C LEU A 111 -11.65 -2.93 7.47
N TRP A 112 -10.36 -2.63 7.40
CA TRP A 112 -9.32 -3.42 8.05
C TRP A 112 -9.46 -3.39 9.58
N TYR A 113 -9.64 -2.22 10.17
CA TYR A 113 -9.88 -2.08 11.62
C TYR A 113 -11.14 -2.76 12.13
N SER A 114 -12.11 -2.99 11.22
CA SER A 114 -13.41 -3.58 11.55
C SER A 114 -13.48 -5.08 11.23
N ASP A 115 -12.32 -5.72 10.99
CA ASP A 115 -12.15 -7.14 10.65
C ASP A 115 -12.92 -7.58 9.38
N TYR A 116 -13.23 -6.66 8.47
CA TYR A 116 -13.88 -6.98 7.18
C TYR A 116 -12.89 -7.49 6.12
N LEU A 117 -11.58 -7.26 6.34
CA LEU A 117 -10.53 -7.80 5.48
C LEU A 117 -10.09 -9.21 5.89
N ASP A 118 -10.45 -9.66 7.09
CA ASP A 118 -10.09 -10.97 7.60
C ASP A 118 -11.00 -12.05 7.00
N ALA A 119 -10.41 -13.15 6.54
CA ALA A 119 -11.16 -14.31 6.09
C ALA A 119 -11.94 -14.92 7.27
N ARG A 120 -13.27 -14.97 7.15
CA ARG A 120 -14.17 -15.69 8.05
C ARG A 120 -14.14 -17.20 7.84
#